data_AF-A0A8H3C2G4-F1
#
_entry.id   AF-A0A8H3C2G4-F1
#
_cell.length_a   1.000
_cell.length_b   1.000
_cell.length_c   1.000
_cell.angle_alpha   90.00
_cell.angle_beta   90.00
_cell.angle_gamma   90.00
#
_symmetry.space_group_name_H-M   'P 1'
#
loop_
_entity.id
_entity.type
_entity.pdbx_description
1 polymer ?
#
loop_
_entity_poly.entity_id
_entity_poly.type
_entity_poly.pdbx_seq_one_letter_code
_entity_poly.pdbx_strand_id
1 'polypeptide(L)'
;MLLYLIASLGCPLLANAVTRLPRSPRDFRTNTTAHLIFNSVSSLLQHWPNTIYRNGHTFVPCTLPAHTLLYHSRPNFTPPPSPEFFALDMDHAYIFCSQAPCVMYTYMPKRELKLGYFDGTSAAVLEGPRDLQDIAFNGRFVPREEYDPWVHARSMCVWAKRVGLDGIARMEPSFEVIACNIESDLELVSSQELVYHQTMIFPGQPIPRGPNTTTTTSPQHRNAPYFPGPTIPVYPPPPGWQGPQRTFPDVAFESIRAGMWHNRFPGESRLVLDYSGIVSAYDESYTSLVRARKRRKVGRREHRLEGISMGDRERLKGEMESVLVRGRALGGAVVDWRWVFQDMVDRYAGRLEDLRYLLGRSDLGHEEIVARARQKVLVMLTPFMGLPQSKPPIANTKEQQPLQKDPDDD
;
A
#
# COMPACT_ATOMS: atom_id res chain seq x y z
N MET A 1 38.10 3.99 43.60
CA MET A 1 38.34 2.52 43.54
C MET A 1 37.10 1.71 43.18
N LEU A 2 35.88 2.11 43.59
CA LEU A 2 34.62 1.40 43.27
C LEU A 2 34.12 1.62 41.81
N LEU A 3 34.45 2.75 41.18
CA LEU A 3 34.10 3.07 39.79
C LEU A 3 34.95 2.33 38.74
N TYR A 4 36.16 1.87 39.10
CA TYR A 4 37.04 1.11 38.20
C TYR A 4 36.70 -0.39 38.17
N LEU A 5 36.11 -0.94 39.25
CA LEU A 5 35.65 -2.33 39.29
C LEU A 5 34.34 -2.57 38.52
N ILE A 6 33.47 -1.56 38.45
CA ILE A 6 32.19 -1.68 37.70
C ILE A 6 32.44 -1.60 36.19
N ALA A 7 33.45 -0.83 35.76
CA ALA A 7 33.86 -0.75 34.35
C ALA A 7 34.59 -2.01 33.85
N SER A 8 35.31 -2.74 34.70
CA SER A 8 36.08 -3.93 34.29
C SER A 8 35.29 -5.24 34.32
N LEU A 9 34.27 -5.36 35.19
CA LEU A 9 33.47 -6.58 35.31
C LEU A 9 32.19 -6.59 34.43
N GLY A 10 31.70 -5.42 34.00
CA GLY A 10 30.50 -5.31 33.16
C GLY A 10 30.76 -5.41 31.64
N CYS A 11 32.00 -5.21 31.20
CA CYS A 11 32.35 -5.12 29.78
C CYS A 11 32.60 -6.47 29.05
N PRO A 12 33.18 -7.52 29.67
CA PRO A 12 33.45 -8.78 28.96
C PRO A 12 32.21 -9.68 28.83
N LEU A 13 31.24 -9.58 29.73
CA LEU A 13 30.07 -10.48 29.76
C LEU A 13 28.97 -10.09 28.77
N LEU A 14 28.87 -8.81 28.40
CA LEU A 14 27.97 -8.34 27.34
C LEU A 14 28.55 -8.57 25.94
N ALA A 15 29.87 -8.68 25.79
CA ALA A 15 30.52 -8.88 24.49
C ALA A 15 30.23 -10.27 23.87
N ASN A 16 30.00 -11.30 24.69
CA ASN A 16 29.77 -12.68 24.21
C ASN A 16 28.29 -13.04 24.02
N ALA A 17 27.37 -12.27 24.60
CA ALA A 17 25.93 -12.48 24.47
C ALA A 17 25.34 -11.94 23.15
N VAL A 18 26.12 -11.12 22.45
CA VAL A 18 25.68 -10.36 21.27
C VAL A 18 26.41 -10.88 20.02
N THR A 19 26.28 -12.17 19.71
CA THR A 19 26.87 -12.74 18.49
C THR A 19 26.08 -12.40 17.21
N ARG A 20 24.97 -11.65 17.32
CA ARG A 20 24.09 -11.29 16.20
C ARG A 20 23.81 -9.79 16.01
N LEU A 21 24.40 -8.88 16.79
CA LEU A 21 24.44 -7.47 16.39
C LEU A 21 25.77 -7.18 15.68
N PRO A 22 25.79 -6.31 14.66
CA PRO A 22 27.03 -5.91 13.99
C PRO A 22 28.07 -5.49 15.04
N ARG A 23 29.32 -5.94 14.85
CA ARG A 23 30.42 -5.79 15.80
C ARG A 23 30.74 -4.32 16.14
N SER A 24 30.23 -3.38 15.36
CA SER A 24 30.33 -1.93 15.61
C SER A 24 29.06 -1.19 15.19
N PRO A 25 28.57 -0.20 15.97
CA PRO A 25 27.59 0.78 15.50
C PRO A 25 28.04 1.55 14.24
N ARG A 26 29.35 1.53 13.92
CA ARG A 26 29.91 2.10 12.68
C ARG A 26 29.82 1.17 11.47
N ASP A 27 29.39 -0.09 11.63
CA ASP A 27 29.06 -0.98 10.51
C ASP A 27 27.67 -0.70 9.93
N PHE A 28 26.91 0.24 10.50
CA PHE A 28 25.78 0.84 9.79
C PHE A 28 26.30 1.50 8.52
N ARG A 29 26.15 0.81 7.39
CA ARG A 29 26.43 1.37 6.07
C ARG A 29 25.67 2.69 5.96
N THR A 30 26.41 3.78 5.81
CA THR A 30 25.90 5.16 5.74
C THR A 30 24.87 5.41 4.63
N ASN A 31 24.60 4.41 3.79
CA ASN A 31 23.71 4.48 2.63
C ASN A 31 22.65 3.37 2.61
N THR A 32 22.35 2.73 3.74
CA THR A 32 21.36 1.66 3.73
C THR A 32 19.94 2.16 3.50
N THR A 33 19.19 1.43 2.67
CA THR A 33 17.77 1.70 2.37
C THR A 33 16.81 0.88 3.22
N ALA A 34 17.31 0.10 4.19
CA ALA A 34 16.49 -0.77 5.04
C ALA A 34 15.32 -0.03 5.73
N HIS A 35 15.56 1.20 6.20
CA HIS A 35 14.52 2.04 6.79
C HIS A 35 13.44 2.46 5.77
N LEU A 36 13.78 2.62 4.49
CA LEU A 36 12.82 2.94 3.43
C LEU A 36 11.95 1.72 3.11
N ILE A 37 12.55 0.54 3.07
CA ILE A 37 11.84 -0.74 2.90
C ILE A 37 10.88 -0.94 4.08
N PHE A 38 11.37 -0.88 5.32
CA PHE A 38 10.53 -1.02 6.52
C PHE A 38 9.35 -0.05 6.50
N ASN A 39 9.61 1.24 6.27
CA ASN A 39 8.55 2.25 6.27
C ASN A 39 7.57 2.12 5.10
N SER A 40 7.96 1.52 3.97
CA SER A 40 7.02 1.23 2.87
C SER A 40 6.16 0.03 3.23
N VAL A 41 6.77 -1.06 3.70
CA VAL A 41 6.08 -2.30 4.08
C VAL A 41 5.12 -2.09 5.25
N SER A 42 5.52 -1.35 6.29
CA SER A 42 4.66 -1.05 7.43
C SER A 42 3.49 -0.12 7.08
N SER A 43 3.50 0.49 5.89
CA SER A 43 2.51 1.47 5.43
C SER A 43 1.58 0.93 4.34
N LEU A 44 1.78 -0.31 3.88
CA LEU A 44 0.95 -0.92 2.83
C LEU A 44 -0.52 -0.87 3.24
N LEU A 45 -1.39 -0.54 2.28
CA LEU A 45 -2.84 -0.37 2.46
C LEU A 45 -3.27 0.74 3.44
N GLN A 46 -2.36 1.54 3.99
CA GLN A 46 -2.73 2.73 4.79
C GLN A 46 -2.77 3.98 3.90
N HIS A 47 -3.88 4.70 3.89
CA HIS A 47 -4.06 5.85 3.01
C HIS A 47 -3.06 6.98 3.29
N TRP A 48 -2.94 7.45 4.54
CA TRP A 48 -2.15 8.66 4.85
C TRP A 48 -0.64 8.56 4.55
N PRO A 49 0.07 7.48 4.94
CA PRO A 49 1.47 7.33 4.57
C PRO A 49 1.68 7.27 3.06
N ASN A 50 0.76 6.62 2.32
CA ASN A 50 0.81 6.53 0.86
C ASN A 50 0.50 7.88 0.21
N THR A 51 -0.36 8.73 0.79
CA THR A 51 -0.56 10.12 0.35
C THR A 51 0.70 10.97 0.54
N ILE A 52 1.38 10.85 1.69
CA ILE A 52 2.61 11.60 1.98
C ILE A 52 3.76 11.14 1.07
N TYR A 53 3.92 9.84 0.92
CA TYR A 53 4.94 9.20 0.08
C TYR A 53 4.30 8.69 -1.22
N ARG A 54 3.68 9.61 -1.95
CA ARG A 54 2.87 9.37 -3.16
C ARG A 54 3.53 8.51 -4.23
N ASN A 55 4.86 8.60 -4.38
CA ASN A 55 5.60 7.81 -5.35
C ASN A 55 5.84 6.41 -4.78
N GLY A 56 5.02 5.46 -5.19
CA GLY A 56 5.16 4.06 -4.81
C GLY A 56 6.48 3.45 -5.26
N HIS A 57 7.06 2.62 -4.42
CA HIS A 57 8.31 1.88 -4.68
C HIS A 57 8.17 0.40 -4.33
N THR A 58 7.00 -0.07 -3.90
CA THR A 58 6.78 -1.43 -3.45
C THR A 58 5.56 -2.04 -4.13
N PHE A 59 5.79 -3.23 -4.67
CA PHE A 59 4.79 -4.10 -5.24
C PHE A 59 4.56 -5.29 -4.31
N VAL A 60 3.30 -5.70 -4.14
CA VAL A 60 2.93 -6.82 -3.27
C VAL A 60 1.78 -7.60 -3.92
N PRO A 61 1.89 -8.92 -4.09
CA PRO A 61 0.74 -9.76 -4.41
C PRO A 61 -0.31 -9.64 -3.30
N CYS A 62 -1.58 -9.64 -3.66
CA CYS A 62 -2.66 -9.64 -2.69
C CYS A 62 -3.89 -10.37 -3.23
N THR A 63 -4.85 -10.61 -2.35
CA THR A 63 -6.17 -11.09 -2.74
C THR A 63 -7.29 -10.18 -2.29
N LEU A 64 -8.38 -10.21 -3.06
CA LEU A 64 -9.67 -9.69 -2.67
C LEU A 64 -10.60 -10.87 -2.40
N PRO A 65 -11.07 -11.08 -1.15
CA PRO A 65 -11.99 -12.15 -0.80
C PRO A 65 -13.28 -12.10 -1.63
N ALA A 66 -13.85 -13.28 -1.89
CA ALA A 66 -15.17 -13.40 -2.49
C ALA A 66 -16.23 -12.64 -1.69
N HIS A 67 -17.30 -12.19 -2.37
CA HIS A 67 -18.39 -11.43 -1.76
C HIS A 67 -18.00 -10.06 -1.17
N THR A 68 -16.81 -9.53 -1.50
CA THR A 68 -16.47 -8.14 -1.19
C THR A 68 -17.20 -7.18 -2.13
N LEU A 69 -17.90 -6.18 -1.60
CA LEU A 69 -18.62 -5.20 -2.43
C LEU A 69 -17.65 -4.29 -3.20
N LEU A 70 -17.94 -4.12 -4.48
CA LEU A 70 -17.23 -3.28 -5.45
C LEU A 70 -18.19 -2.29 -6.08
N TYR A 71 -17.83 -1.02 -6.11
CA TYR A 71 -18.70 0.08 -6.56
C TYR A 71 -18.18 0.73 -7.83
N HIS A 72 -19.07 1.00 -8.77
CA HIS A 72 -18.76 1.70 -10.01
C HIS A 72 -19.96 2.55 -10.45
N SER A 73 -19.76 3.85 -10.65
CA SER A 73 -20.81 4.73 -11.16
C SER A 73 -20.52 5.14 -12.61
N ARG A 74 -21.58 5.25 -13.41
CA ARG A 74 -21.47 5.55 -14.85
C ARG A 74 -22.76 6.15 -15.40
N PRO A 75 -22.68 6.92 -16.50
CA PRO A 75 -23.79 7.75 -16.95
C PRO A 75 -24.81 7.01 -17.84
N ASN A 76 -25.02 5.71 -17.66
CA ASN A 76 -26.00 4.92 -18.44
C ASN A 76 -26.37 3.58 -17.77
N PHE A 77 -27.42 2.92 -18.28
CA PHE A 77 -27.99 1.67 -17.75
C PHE A 77 -27.36 0.38 -18.28
N THR A 78 -26.32 0.47 -19.12
CA THR A 78 -25.58 -0.71 -19.58
C THR A 78 -24.54 -1.11 -18.53
N PRO A 79 -24.38 -2.37 -18.12
CA PRO A 79 -23.25 -2.78 -17.28
C PRO A 79 -21.88 -2.35 -17.86
N PRO A 80 -20.86 -2.06 -17.03
CA PRO A 80 -19.53 -1.70 -17.52
C PRO A 80 -18.86 -2.85 -18.29
N PRO A 81 -18.10 -2.55 -19.37
CA PRO A 81 -17.32 -3.56 -20.09
C PRO A 81 -16.03 -3.90 -19.35
N SER A 82 -15.41 -5.03 -19.69
CA SER A 82 -14.07 -5.38 -19.17
C SER A 82 -12.94 -4.76 -19.99
N PRO A 83 -11.79 -4.37 -19.39
CA PRO A 83 -11.58 -4.21 -17.94
C PRO A 83 -12.22 -2.91 -17.41
N GLU A 84 -12.48 -2.84 -16.10
CA GLU A 84 -13.08 -1.65 -15.46
C GLU A 84 -12.54 -1.37 -14.07
N PHE A 85 -12.61 -0.10 -13.65
CA PHE A 85 -12.28 0.39 -12.32
C PHE A 85 -13.45 0.24 -11.34
N PHE A 86 -13.18 -0.35 -10.19
CA PHE A 86 -14.13 -0.47 -9.08
C PHE A 86 -13.53 0.12 -7.81
N ALA A 87 -14.24 1.02 -7.17
CA ALA A 87 -13.88 1.51 -5.85
C ALA A 87 -14.29 0.48 -4.79
N LEU A 88 -13.48 0.38 -3.72
CA LEU A 88 -13.89 -0.36 -2.54
C LEU A 88 -14.92 0.43 -1.71
N ASP A 89 -14.94 1.76 -1.82
CA ASP A 89 -15.90 2.62 -1.14
C ASP A 89 -16.87 3.30 -2.12
N MET A 90 -18.14 3.34 -1.74
CA MET A 90 -19.20 3.92 -2.56
C MET A 90 -18.99 5.42 -2.81
N ASP A 91 -18.53 6.18 -1.81
CA ASP A 91 -18.25 7.62 -1.93
C ASP A 91 -17.15 7.93 -2.96
N HIS A 92 -16.17 7.03 -3.10
CA HIS A 92 -15.16 7.14 -4.14
C HIS A 92 -15.79 6.87 -5.52
N ALA A 93 -16.59 5.82 -5.70
CA ALA A 93 -17.30 5.62 -6.96
C ALA A 93 -18.28 6.75 -7.31
N TYR A 94 -18.89 7.39 -6.30
CA TYR A 94 -19.91 8.43 -6.47
C TYR A 94 -19.33 9.76 -7.00
N ILE A 95 -18.01 10.00 -6.91
CA ILE A 95 -17.40 11.20 -7.53
C ILE A 95 -17.58 11.25 -9.05
N PHE A 96 -17.80 10.11 -9.69
CA PHE A 96 -18.05 10.00 -11.12
C PHE A 96 -19.54 10.16 -11.49
N CYS A 97 -20.41 10.35 -10.50
CA CYS A 97 -21.86 10.52 -10.62
C CYS A 97 -22.24 11.98 -10.96
N SER A 98 -21.67 12.53 -12.03
CA SER A 98 -21.73 13.96 -12.36
C SER A 98 -22.78 14.37 -13.40
N GLN A 99 -23.46 13.38 -13.99
CA GLN A 99 -24.50 13.57 -15.01
C GLN A 99 -25.58 12.48 -14.92
N ALA A 100 -26.77 12.79 -15.44
CA ALA A 100 -27.87 11.83 -15.53
C ALA A 100 -27.82 11.00 -16.84
N PRO A 101 -28.31 9.75 -16.82
CA PRO A 101 -28.65 8.98 -15.62
C PRO A 101 -27.36 8.59 -14.88
N CYS A 102 -27.30 8.73 -13.56
CA CYS A 102 -26.16 8.22 -12.81
C CYS A 102 -26.53 6.87 -12.23
N VAL A 103 -25.95 5.80 -12.77
CA VAL A 103 -26.23 4.44 -12.29
C VAL A 103 -25.04 3.95 -11.49
N MET A 104 -25.27 3.66 -10.21
CA MET A 104 -24.34 2.97 -9.33
C MET A 104 -24.53 1.48 -9.48
N TYR A 105 -23.49 0.81 -9.97
CA TYR A 105 -23.41 -0.64 -10.01
C TYR A 105 -22.64 -1.13 -8.80
N THR A 106 -23.20 -2.14 -8.14
CA THR A 106 -22.54 -2.89 -7.08
C THR A 106 -22.28 -4.29 -7.58
N TYR A 107 -21.02 -4.69 -7.59
CA TYR A 107 -20.56 -6.03 -7.93
C TYR A 107 -19.97 -6.71 -6.71
N MET A 108 -19.83 -8.02 -6.78
CA MET A 108 -18.97 -8.77 -5.87
C MET A 108 -18.18 -9.86 -6.61
N PRO A 109 -16.96 -10.20 -6.16
CA PRO A 109 -16.23 -11.32 -6.72
C PRO A 109 -16.90 -12.66 -6.40
N LYS A 110 -17.06 -13.51 -7.42
CA LYS A 110 -17.59 -14.89 -7.28
C LYS A 110 -16.63 -15.83 -6.56
N ARG A 111 -15.35 -15.46 -6.54
CA ARG A 111 -14.24 -16.18 -5.90
C ARG A 111 -13.22 -15.17 -5.40
N GLU A 112 -12.24 -15.65 -4.64
CA GLU A 112 -11.07 -14.85 -4.32
C GLU A 112 -10.35 -14.42 -5.62
N LEU A 113 -10.12 -13.11 -5.76
CA LEU A 113 -9.37 -12.55 -6.88
C LEU A 113 -7.91 -12.38 -6.50
N LYS A 114 -7.01 -12.82 -7.36
CA LYS A 114 -5.57 -12.59 -7.25
C LYS A 114 -5.25 -11.22 -7.85
N LEU A 115 -4.71 -10.31 -7.06
CA LEU A 115 -4.41 -8.95 -7.46
C LEU A 115 -2.92 -8.62 -7.25
N GLY A 116 -2.43 -7.66 -8.02
CA GLY A 116 -1.16 -6.99 -7.75
C GLY A 116 -1.39 -5.63 -7.13
N TYR A 117 -0.86 -5.37 -5.94
CA TYR A 117 -0.96 -4.06 -5.28
C TYR A 117 0.31 -3.23 -5.51
N PHE A 118 0.12 -1.98 -5.94
CA PHE A 118 1.17 -0.97 -6.04
C PHE A 118 0.97 0.10 -4.96
N ASP A 119 1.97 0.30 -4.10
CA ASP A 119 1.91 1.31 -3.04
C ASP A 119 1.97 2.76 -3.55
N GLY A 120 1.94 3.72 -2.63
CA GLY A 120 1.79 5.14 -2.95
C GLY A 120 0.37 5.49 -3.42
N THR A 121 0.22 6.66 -4.01
CA THR A 121 -1.03 7.07 -4.70
C THR A 121 -1.00 6.56 -6.14
N SER A 122 -0.84 5.25 -6.32
CA SER A 122 -0.60 4.61 -7.62
C SER A 122 -1.70 4.84 -8.66
N ALA A 123 -2.92 5.22 -8.26
CA ALA A 123 -3.97 5.62 -9.21
C ALA A 123 -3.94 7.11 -9.59
N ALA A 124 -3.14 7.95 -8.92
CA ALA A 124 -3.09 9.38 -9.16
C ALA A 124 -2.60 9.73 -10.59
N VAL A 125 -3.29 10.69 -11.21
CA VAL A 125 -2.96 11.22 -12.54
C VAL A 125 -1.82 12.23 -12.48
N LEU A 126 -0.67 11.77 -11.97
CA LEU A 126 0.56 12.55 -11.80
C LEU A 126 1.77 11.77 -12.32
N GLU A 127 2.89 12.46 -12.50
CA GLU A 127 4.19 11.83 -12.69
C GLU A 127 4.76 11.36 -11.35
N GLY A 128 5.33 10.15 -11.31
CA GLY A 128 5.92 9.57 -10.10
C GLY A 128 5.11 8.44 -9.49
N PRO A 129 3.84 8.64 -9.09
CA PRO A 129 3.04 7.57 -8.49
C PRO A 129 2.84 6.35 -9.41
N ARG A 130 2.95 6.56 -10.73
CA ARG A 130 2.82 5.51 -11.75
C ARG A 130 4.14 4.85 -12.15
N ASP A 131 5.28 5.33 -11.64
CA ASP A 131 6.61 4.88 -12.07
C ASP A 131 6.78 3.35 -11.96
N LEU A 132 6.34 2.73 -10.85
CA LEU A 132 6.51 1.29 -10.62
C LEU A 132 5.61 0.45 -11.55
N GLN A 133 4.39 0.93 -11.77
CA GLN A 133 3.43 0.35 -12.69
C GLN A 133 3.95 0.40 -14.14
N ASP A 134 4.56 1.52 -14.53
CA ASP A 134 5.19 1.68 -15.83
C ASP A 134 6.36 0.72 -16.06
N ILE A 135 7.04 0.27 -15.01
CA ILE A 135 8.06 -0.77 -15.11
C ILE A 135 7.42 -2.16 -15.34
N ALA A 136 6.30 -2.44 -14.69
CA ALA A 136 5.63 -3.74 -14.79
C ALA A 136 5.07 -4.01 -16.19
N PHE A 137 4.32 -3.06 -16.76
CA PHE A 137 3.54 -3.33 -17.99
C PHE A 137 3.74 -2.32 -19.12
N ASN A 138 4.46 -1.22 -18.92
CA ASN A 138 4.84 -0.31 -20.00
C ASN A 138 6.30 -0.55 -20.45
N GLY A 139 6.65 -0.09 -21.64
CA GLY A 139 8.04 -0.09 -22.15
C GLY A 139 8.84 1.15 -21.77
N ARG A 140 8.17 2.17 -21.23
CA ARG A 140 8.72 3.47 -20.83
C ARG A 140 7.89 4.07 -19.71
N PHE A 141 8.40 5.12 -19.07
CA PHE A 141 7.59 5.96 -18.20
C PHE A 141 6.66 6.82 -19.06
N VAL A 142 5.35 6.81 -18.75
CA VAL A 142 4.35 7.50 -19.56
C VAL A 142 4.10 8.90 -18.99
N PRO A 143 4.42 9.98 -19.74
CA PRO A 143 4.16 11.35 -19.32
C PRO A 143 2.69 11.58 -18.97
N ARG A 144 2.43 12.62 -18.17
CA ARG A 144 1.07 12.93 -17.73
C ARG A 144 0.14 13.25 -18.90
N GLU A 145 0.65 13.95 -19.90
CA GLU A 145 -0.07 14.44 -21.08
C GLU A 145 -0.52 13.30 -22.00
N GLU A 146 0.18 12.17 -21.95
CA GLU A 146 -0.10 10.98 -22.75
C GLU A 146 -0.89 9.91 -21.98
N TYR A 147 -1.23 10.17 -20.72
CA TYR A 147 -1.89 9.19 -19.87
C TYR A 147 -3.38 9.04 -20.20
N ASP A 148 -3.72 7.88 -20.75
CA ASP A 148 -5.10 7.40 -20.82
C ASP A 148 -5.27 6.23 -19.82
N PRO A 149 -6.09 6.39 -18.76
CA PRO A 149 -6.27 5.34 -17.77
C PRO A 149 -6.85 4.03 -18.34
N TRP A 150 -7.70 4.08 -19.37
CA TRP A 150 -8.34 2.90 -19.98
C TRP A 150 -7.36 2.15 -20.87
N VAL A 151 -6.50 2.86 -21.60
CA VAL A 151 -5.36 2.24 -22.30
C VAL A 151 -4.45 1.54 -21.30
N HIS A 152 -4.15 2.18 -20.17
CA HIS A 152 -3.29 1.59 -19.14
C HIS A 152 -3.95 0.39 -18.46
N ALA A 153 -5.24 0.43 -18.13
CA ALA A 153 -5.99 -0.69 -17.58
C ALA A 153 -5.96 -1.91 -18.52
N ARG A 154 -6.08 -1.70 -19.85
CA ARG A 154 -5.91 -2.79 -20.82
C ARG A 154 -4.50 -3.37 -20.80
N SER A 155 -3.46 -2.54 -20.80
CA SER A 155 -2.05 -2.99 -20.70
C SER A 155 -1.78 -3.74 -19.40
N MET A 156 -2.30 -3.23 -18.28
CA MET A 156 -2.27 -3.88 -16.97
C MET A 156 -2.91 -5.25 -17.04
N CYS A 157 -4.08 -5.40 -17.64
CA CYS A 157 -4.78 -6.67 -17.74
C CYS A 157 -4.13 -7.67 -18.70
N VAL A 158 -3.48 -7.19 -19.77
CA VAL A 158 -2.62 -8.04 -20.61
C VAL A 158 -1.45 -8.58 -19.81
N TRP A 159 -0.80 -7.74 -19.00
CA TRP A 159 0.27 -8.20 -18.11
C TRP A 159 -0.25 -9.14 -17.01
N ALA A 160 -1.30 -8.75 -16.30
CA ALA A 160 -1.95 -9.51 -15.23
C ALA A 160 -2.28 -10.94 -15.68
N LYS A 161 -2.90 -11.09 -16.85
CA LYS A 161 -3.22 -12.41 -17.42
C LYS A 161 -1.98 -13.28 -17.64
N ARG A 162 -0.84 -12.71 -18.05
CA ARG A 162 0.42 -13.47 -18.24
C ARG A 162 1.00 -13.99 -16.93
N VAL A 163 0.77 -13.27 -15.83
CA VAL A 163 1.32 -13.59 -14.51
C VAL A 163 0.29 -14.21 -13.56
N GLY A 164 -0.90 -14.56 -14.07
CA GLY A 164 -1.95 -15.24 -13.30
C GLY A 164 -2.70 -14.35 -12.30
N LEU A 165 -2.76 -13.04 -12.56
CA LEU A 165 -3.57 -12.08 -11.81
C LEU A 165 -4.92 -11.83 -12.50
N ASP A 166 -5.95 -11.60 -11.69
CA ASP A 166 -7.32 -11.24 -12.08
C ASP A 166 -7.53 -9.72 -12.17
N GLY A 167 -6.58 -8.93 -11.64
CA GLY A 167 -6.70 -7.48 -11.58
C GLY A 167 -5.54 -6.80 -10.86
N ILE A 168 -5.68 -5.48 -10.67
CA ILE A 168 -4.69 -4.62 -10.02
C ILE A 168 -5.36 -3.83 -8.91
N ALA A 169 -4.75 -3.82 -7.71
CA ALA A 169 -5.17 -2.95 -6.62
C ALA A 169 -4.27 -1.70 -6.57
N ARG A 170 -4.87 -0.54 -6.36
CA ARG A 170 -4.16 0.74 -6.27
C ARG A 170 -4.94 1.76 -5.46
N MET A 171 -4.32 2.90 -5.20
CA MET A 171 -4.90 3.94 -4.34
C MET A 171 -4.87 5.31 -5.02
N GLU A 172 -5.99 6.04 -4.98
CA GLU A 172 -6.01 7.51 -5.09
C GLU A 172 -6.82 8.12 -3.95
N PRO A 173 -8.06 8.66 -4.08
CA PRO A 173 -8.71 9.30 -2.95
C PRO A 173 -9.16 8.24 -1.94
N SER A 174 -9.42 7.01 -2.39
CA SER A 174 -9.46 5.78 -1.60
C SER A 174 -8.88 4.61 -2.42
N PHE A 175 -9.13 3.37 -2.01
CA PHE A 175 -8.63 2.18 -2.69
C PHE A 175 -9.56 1.72 -3.82
N GLU A 176 -8.96 1.25 -4.90
CA GLU A 176 -9.67 0.73 -6.06
C GLU A 176 -9.03 -0.54 -6.61
N VAL A 177 -9.84 -1.29 -7.35
CA VAL A 177 -9.46 -2.50 -8.08
C VAL A 177 -9.79 -2.31 -9.55
N ILE A 178 -8.81 -2.52 -10.41
CA ILE A 178 -9.03 -2.72 -11.85
C ILE A 178 -9.30 -4.21 -12.05
N ALA A 179 -10.56 -4.56 -12.33
CA ALA A 179 -10.95 -5.94 -12.61
C ALA A 179 -10.76 -6.24 -14.11
N CYS A 180 -10.05 -7.32 -14.43
CA CYS A 180 -9.72 -7.64 -15.81
C CYS A 180 -10.82 -8.39 -16.57
N ASN A 181 -11.66 -9.17 -15.88
CA ASN A 181 -12.79 -9.87 -16.47
C ASN A 181 -14.01 -9.85 -15.55
N ILE A 182 -14.93 -8.93 -15.81
CA ILE A 182 -16.17 -8.76 -15.05
C ILE A 182 -17.07 -9.98 -15.23
N GLU A 183 -17.25 -10.46 -16.46
CA GLU A 183 -18.20 -11.52 -16.77
C GLU A 183 -17.82 -12.85 -16.09
N SER A 184 -16.53 -13.20 -16.08
CA SER A 184 -16.09 -14.43 -15.41
C SER A 184 -16.01 -14.25 -13.91
N ASP A 185 -15.44 -13.15 -13.42
CA ASP A 185 -14.97 -13.06 -12.04
C ASP A 185 -15.93 -12.35 -11.10
N LEU A 186 -16.83 -11.49 -11.62
CA LEU A 186 -17.74 -10.69 -10.82
C LEU A 186 -19.20 -11.03 -11.10
N GLU A 187 -20.03 -10.90 -10.08
CA GLU A 187 -21.49 -10.95 -10.20
C GLU A 187 -22.11 -9.60 -9.85
N LEU A 188 -23.13 -9.22 -10.63
CA LEU A 188 -23.87 -7.99 -10.38
C LEU A 188 -24.83 -8.20 -9.20
N VAL A 189 -24.65 -7.41 -8.14
CA VAL A 189 -25.49 -7.43 -6.94
C VAL A 189 -26.65 -6.45 -7.08
N SER A 190 -26.37 -5.22 -7.53
CA SER A 190 -27.40 -4.22 -7.75
C SER A 190 -26.99 -3.18 -8.80
N SER A 191 -27.98 -2.59 -9.46
CA SER A 191 -27.82 -1.41 -10.31
C SER A 191 -28.89 -0.39 -9.91
N GLN A 192 -28.46 0.74 -9.35
CA GLN A 192 -29.37 1.75 -8.79
C GLN A 192 -29.10 3.10 -9.44
N GLU A 193 -30.15 3.73 -9.95
CA GLU A 193 -30.06 5.12 -10.39
C GLU A 193 -30.02 6.03 -9.16
N LEU A 194 -28.93 6.77 -9.02
CA LEU A 194 -28.71 7.72 -7.94
C LEU A 194 -28.99 9.14 -8.40
N VAL A 195 -29.31 10.00 -7.44
CA VAL A 195 -29.28 11.45 -7.67
C VAL A 195 -27.83 11.84 -7.97
N TYR A 196 -27.59 12.40 -9.16
CA TYR A 196 -26.28 12.90 -9.56
C TYR A 196 -25.98 14.24 -8.86
N HIS A 197 -24.70 14.56 -8.71
CA HIS A 197 -24.27 15.83 -8.12
C HIS A 197 -24.09 16.90 -9.19
N GLN A 198 -23.98 18.16 -8.77
CA GLN A 198 -23.75 19.26 -9.70
C GLN A 198 -22.44 19.04 -10.49
N THR A 199 -22.52 19.16 -11.81
CA THR A 199 -21.40 19.04 -12.74
C THR A 199 -20.46 20.24 -12.60
N MET A 200 -19.13 20.03 -12.70
CA MET A 200 -18.17 21.15 -12.62
C MET A 200 -18.33 22.13 -13.79
N ILE A 201 -18.25 23.43 -13.48
CA ILE A 201 -17.94 24.48 -14.46
C ILE A 201 -16.46 24.86 -14.26
N PHE A 202 -15.57 24.46 -15.18
CA PHE A 202 -14.19 24.95 -15.20
C PHE A 202 -14.08 26.25 -16.02
N PRO A 203 -13.44 27.32 -15.53
CA PRO A 203 -13.15 28.51 -16.32
C PRO A 203 -12.26 28.16 -17.54
N GLY A 204 -12.68 28.53 -18.75
CA GLY A 204 -11.87 28.42 -19.98
C GLY A 204 -12.19 27.26 -20.94
N GLN A 205 -13.27 26.48 -20.71
CA GLN A 205 -13.71 25.45 -21.65
C GLN A 205 -14.71 26.02 -22.70
N PRO A 206 -14.59 25.70 -24.01
CA PRO A 206 -15.51 26.18 -25.03
C PRO A 206 -16.91 25.55 -24.87
N ILE A 207 -17.93 26.40 -24.95
CA ILE A 207 -19.36 26.07 -24.79
C ILE A 207 -19.87 25.33 -26.03
N PRO A 208 -20.40 24.09 -25.93
CA PRO A 208 -21.08 23.44 -27.04
C PRO A 208 -22.43 24.13 -27.31
N ARG A 209 -22.66 24.60 -28.54
CA ARG A 209 -23.96 25.17 -28.96
C ARG A 209 -24.98 24.04 -29.12
N GLY A 210 -26.21 24.31 -28.65
CA GLY A 210 -27.32 23.38 -28.57
C GLY A 210 -27.89 22.85 -29.92
N PRO A 211 -28.98 22.07 -29.88
CA PRO A 211 -29.33 21.10 -30.94
C PRO A 211 -29.86 21.66 -32.26
N ASN A 212 -29.89 22.99 -32.47
CA ASN A 212 -30.52 23.60 -33.66
C ASN A 212 -29.52 24.12 -34.70
N THR A 213 -28.38 23.45 -34.87
CA THR A 213 -27.51 23.69 -36.04
C THR A 213 -27.22 22.38 -36.76
N THR A 214 -27.90 22.23 -37.90
CA THR A 214 -27.71 21.19 -38.90
C THR A 214 -26.28 21.11 -39.39
N THR A 215 -25.73 19.88 -39.41
CA THR A 215 -24.63 19.33 -40.24
C THR A 215 -23.28 20.06 -40.17
N THR A 216 -22.14 19.40 -39.97
CA THR A 216 -21.46 18.60 -41.00
C THR A 216 -20.39 17.71 -40.36
N THR A 217 -20.21 16.51 -40.92
CA THR A 217 -19.27 15.45 -40.56
C THR A 217 -17.80 15.88 -40.46
N SER A 218 -17.10 15.43 -39.41
CA SER A 218 -15.64 15.24 -39.36
C SER A 218 -15.28 14.12 -38.36
N PRO A 219 -14.18 13.36 -38.56
CA PRO A 219 -13.98 12.07 -37.89
C PRO A 219 -13.66 12.23 -36.40
N GLN A 220 -14.38 11.50 -35.55
CA GLN A 220 -14.22 11.47 -34.10
C GLN A 220 -12.86 10.86 -33.69
N HIS A 221 -12.00 11.66 -33.07
CA HIS A 221 -10.98 11.14 -32.17
C HIS A 221 -11.68 10.58 -30.91
N ARG A 222 -11.80 9.26 -30.82
CA ARG A 222 -12.23 8.56 -29.60
C ARG A 222 -11.03 8.44 -28.66
N ASN A 223 -11.26 8.69 -27.37
CA ASN A 223 -10.36 8.44 -26.23
C ASN A 223 -9.57 9.66 -25.71
N ALA A 224 -10.30 10.63 -25.15
CA ALA A 224 -9.81 11.53 -24.10
C ALA A 224 -10.79 11.41 -22.91
N PRO A 225 -10.36 11.63 -21.65
CA PRO A 225 -11.27 11.61 -20.50
C PRO A 225 -12.38 12.64 -20.75
N TYR A 226 -13.61 12.14 -20.88
CA TYR A 226 -14.78 12.96 -21.09
C TYR A 226 -15.08 13.69 -19.78
N PHE A 227 -14.69 14.96 -19.69
CA PHE A 227 -15.21 15.90 -18.72
C PHE A 227 -16.31 16.71 -19.42
N PRO A 228 -17.58 16.64 -18.99
CA PRO A 228 -18.65 17.35 -19.66
C PRO A 228 -18.45 18.87 -19.58
N GLY A 229 -18.40 19.52 -20.74
CA GLY A 229 -18.58 20.97 -20.87
C GLY A 229 -20.02 21.40 -20.54
N PRO A 230 -20.31 22.72 -20.48
CA PRO A 230 -21.50 23.23 -19.82
C PRO A 230 -22.75 23.15 -20.71
N THR A 231 -23.85 22.58 -20.17
CA THR A 231 -25.23 22.93 -20.52
C THR A 231 -26.25 22.46 -19.46
N ILE A 232 -26.79 23.43 -18.71
CA ILE A 232 -28.16 23.66 -18.13
C ILE A 232 -29.23 22.54 -18.25
N PRO A 233 -30.28 22.46 -17.39
CA PRO A 233 -30.38 22.26 -15.94
C PRO A 233 -31.04 20.89 -15.56
N VAL A 234 -30.67 20.39 -14.37
CA VAL A 234 -31.57 19.79 -13.36
C VAL A 234 -32.63 18.81 -13.88
N TYR A 235 -32.31 17.51 -13.85
CA TYR A 235 -33.35 16.53 -13.53
C TYR A 235 -33.94 16.96 -12.18
N PRO A 236 -35.26 17.17 -12.07
CA PRO A 236 -35.85 17.60 -10.82
C PRO A 236 -35.42 16.60 -9.76
N PRO A 237 -34.93 17.08 -8.60
CA PRO A 237 -34.63 16.18 -7.53
C PRO A 237 -35.89 15.34 -7.21
N PRO A 238 -35.74 14.16 -6.57
CA PRO A 238 -36.87 13.26 -6.34
C PRO A 238 -38.10 13.99 -5.78
N PRO A 239 -39.33 13.59 -6.15
CA PRO A 239 -40.55 14.26 -5.69
C PRO A 239 -40.52 14.52 -4.18
N GLY A 240 -40.68 15.78 -3.77
CA GLY A 240 -40.64 16.22 -2.36
C GLY A 240 -39.27 16.68 -1.85
N TRP A 241 -38.21 16.66 -2.66
CA TRP A 241 -36.90 17.17 -2.28
C TRP A 241 -36.90 18.68 -2.02
N GLN A 242 -36.35 19.10 -0.88
CA GLN A 242 -36.16 20.49 -0.51
C GLN A 242 -34.66 20.77 -0.35
N GLY A 243 -34.16 21.84 -0.99
CA GLY A 243 -32.77 22.27 -0.92
C GLY A 243 -31.93 21.97 -2.17
N PRO A 244 -30.67 22.45 -2.23
CA PRO A 244 -29.81 22.27 -3.39
C PRO A 244 -29.27 20.83 -3.52
N GLN A 245 -28.91 20.43 -4.74
CA GLN A 245 -28.09 19.23 -4.97
C GLN A 245 -26.66 19.43 -4.41
N ARG A 246 -25.97 18.32 -4.11
CA ARG A 246 -24.57 18.33 -3.66
C ARG A 246 -23.67 18.95 -4.72
N THR A 247 -22.69 19.75 -4.29
CA THR A 247 -21.69 20.33 -5.19
C THR A 247 -20.56 19.33 -5.46
N PHE A 248 -19.83 19.47 -6.58
CA PHE A 248 -18.65 18.64 -6.83
C PHE A 248 -17.61 18.71 -5.70
N PRO A 249 -17.24 19.90 -5.15
CA PRO A 249 -16.34 19.96 -4.00
C PRO A 249 -16.80 19.13 -2.80
N ASP A 250 -18.10 19.14 -2.47
CA ASP A 250 -18.63 18.34 -1.35
C ASP A 250 -18.51 16.84 -1.64
N VAL A 251 -18.75 16.42 -2.88
CA VAL A 251 -18.63 15.02 -3.28
C VAL A 251 -17.17 14.56 -3.33
N ALA A 252 -16.28 15.39 -3.87
CA ALA A 252 -14.86 15.13 -3.89
C ALA A 252 -14.28 15.02 -2.47
N PHE A 253 -14.78 15.84 -1.53
CA PHE A 253 -14.38 15.73 -0.13
C PHE A 253 -14.83 14.40 0.50
N GLU A 254 -16.04 13.92 0.21
CA GLU A 254 -16.47 12.60 0.71
C GLU A 254 -15.65 11.45 0.13
N SER A 255 -15.27 11.53 -1.14
CA SER A 255 -14.35 10.56 -1.77
C SER A 255 -13.00 10.50 -1.02
N ILE A 256 -12.43 11.67 -0.68
CA ILE A 256 -11.23 11.74 0.17
C ILE A 256 -11.50 11.22 1.59
N ARG A 257 -12.67 11.55 2.16
CA ARG A 257 -13.06 11.09 3.50
C ARG A 257 -13.16 9.57 3.58
N ALA A 258 -13.61 8.91 2.51
CA ALA A 258 -13.60 7.46 2.43
C ALA A 258 -12.17 6.90 2.55
N GLY A 259 -11.19 7.47 1.84
CA GLY A 259 -9.79 7.11 2.05
C GLY A 259 -9.29 7.39 3.46
N MET A 260 -9.78 8.46 4.10
CA MET A 260 -9.41 8.81 5.47
C MET A 260 -9.83 7.76 6.50
N TRP A 261 -10.86 6.96 6.25
CA TRP A 261 -11.21 5.80 7.09
C TRP A 261 -10.08 4.77 7.16
N HIS A 262 -9.20 4.79 6.16
CA HIS A 262 -8.04 3.91 6.02
C HIS A 262 -6.71 4.62 6.31
N ASN A 263 -6.72 5.81 6.95
CA ASN A 263 -5.52 6.62 7.13
C ASN A 263 -4.37 5.91 7.88
N ARG A 264 -4.69 5.05 8.84
CA ARG A 264 -3.74 4.39 9.73
C ARG A 264 -4.04 2.90 9.76
N PHE A 265 -3.13 2.14 10.35
CA PHE A 265 -3.33 0.72 10.63
C PHE A 265 -4.73 0.46 11.25
N PRO A 266 -5.49 -0.53 10.77
CA PRO A 266 -5.09 -1.53 9.78
C PRO A 266 -5.05 -1.00 8.34
N GLY A 267 -5.73 0.10 8.00
CA GLY A 267 -5.83 0.61 6.64
C GLY A 267 -6.99 -0.03 5.88
N GLU A 268 -6.85 -0.22 4.57
CA GLU A 268 -7.77 -1.06 3.79
C GLU A 268 -7.60 -2.52 4.24
N SER A 269 -8.68 -3.10 4.75
CA SER A 269 -8.67 -4.43 5.38
C SER A 269 -9.29 -5.50 4.49
N ARG A 270 -10.03 -5.10 3.46
CA ARG A 270 -10.63 -6.01 2.48
C ARG A 270 -9.59 -6.62 1.54
N LEU A 271 -8.45 -5.96 1.34
CA LEU A 271 -7.31 -6.52 0.61
C LEU A 271 -6.39 -7.29 1.56
N VAL A 272 -6.07 -8.53 1.21
CA VAL A 272 -5.20 -9.43 1.99
C VAL A 272 -3.85 -9.53 1.29
N LEU A 273 -2.79 -9.00 1.90
CA LEU A 273 -1.46 -8.95 1.29
C LEU A 273 -0.65 -10.25 1.51
N ASP A 274 0.08 -10.66 0.48
CA ASP A 274 1.16 -11.66 0.61
C ASP A 274 2.48 -10.98 0.96
N TYR A 275 2.80 -10.90 2.25
CA TYR A 275 4.06 -10.33 2.69
C TYR A 275 5.30 -11.15 2.24
N SER A 276 5.13 -12.41 1.83
CA SER A 276 6.23 -13.22 1.30
C SER A 276 6.61 -12.84 -0.15
N GLY A 277 5.72 -12.14 -0.85
CA GLY A 277 5.88 -11.70 -2.23
C GLY A 277 6.27 -10.22 -2.37
N ILE A 278 6.71 -9.55 -1.31
CA ILE A 278 7.07 -8.12 -1.38
C ILE A 278 8.28 -7.91 -2.29
N VAL A 279 8.15 -6.96 -3.22
CA VAL A 279 9.24 -6.48 -4.06
C VAL A 279 9.36 -4.97 -3.87
N SER A 280 10.52 -4.48 -3.42
CA SER A 280 10.74 -3.05 -3.19
C SER A 280 11.89 -2.53 -4.03
N ALA A 281 11.64 -1.48 -4.82
CA ALA A 281 12.64 -0.73 -5.58
C ALA A 281 13.61 0.08 -4.68
N TYR A 282 13.41 0.01 -3.36
CA TYR A 282 14.39 0.45 -2.38
C TYR A 282 15.51 -0.56 -2.15
N ASP A 283 15.41 -1.80 -2.62
CA ASP A 283 16.49 -2.78 -2.50
C ASP A 283 17.82 -2.23 -3.07
N GLU A 284 18.91 -2.43 -2.32
CA GLU A 284 20.22 -1.86 -2.65
C GLU A 284 20.85 -2.51 -3.89
N SER A 285 20.33 -3.67 -4.30
CA SER A 285 20.79 -4.37 -5.48
C SER A 285 20.38 -3.67 -6.80
N TYR A 286 19.42 -2.74 -6.75
CA TYR A 286 19.11 -1.83 -7.86
C TYR A 286 20.07 -0.62 -7.84
N THR A 287 21.32 -0.87 -8.27
CA THR A 287 22.42 0.09 -8.09
C THR A 287 22.20 1.42 -8.80
N SER A 288 21.49 1.44 -9.94
CA SER A 288 21.16 2.68 -10.66
C SER A 288 20.25 3.59 -9.82
N LEU A 289 19.27 3.01 -9.12
CA LEU A 289 18.39 3.75 -8.22
C LEU A 289 19.13 4.23 -6.97
N VAL A 290 20.03 3.43 -6.41
CA VAL A 290 20.90 3.87 -5.30
C VAL A 290 21.73 5.09 -5.71
N ARG A 291 22.37 5.05 -6.90
CA ARG A 291 23.14 6.19 -7.43
C ARG A 291 22.25 7.39 -7.73
N ALA A 292 21.04 7.18 -8.27
CA ALA A 292 20.11 8.26 -8.56
C ALA A 292 19.68 9.01 -7.29
N ARG A 293 19.30 8.29 -6.23
CA ARG A 293 18.95 8.88 -4.93
C ARG A 293 20.09 9.70 -4.33
N LYS A 294 21.32 9.17 -4.35
CA LYS A 294 22.51 9.88 -3.87
C LYS A 294 22.81 11.15 -4.66
N ARG A 295 22.67 11.11 -5.98
CA ARG A 295 22.95 12.27 -6.85
C ARG A 295 21.91 13.38 -6.69
N ARG A 296 20.62 13.02 -6.64
CA ARG A 296 19.53 13.99 -6.57
C ARG A 296 19.48 14.72 -5.22
N LYS A 297 19.93 14.08 -4.12
CA LYS A 297 19.88 14.65 -2.74
C LYS A 297 18.49 15.13 -2.32
N VAL A 298 17.43 14.53 -2.88
CA VAL A 298 16.03 14.85 -2.56
C VAL A 298 15.50 13.97 -1.44
N GLY A 299 14.44 14.40 -0.77
CA GLY A 299 13.79 13.61 0.27
C GLY A 299 12.98 12.43 -0.28
N ARG A 300 12.57 11.50 0.59
CA ARG A 300 11.78 10.32 0.21
C ARG A 300 10.53 10.64 -0.62
N ARG A 301 9.87 11.77 -0.34
CA ARG A 301 8.65 12.22 -1.04
C ARG A 301 8.88 12.49 -2.54
N GLU A 302 10.12 12.71 -2.94
CA GLU A 302 10.53 13.08 -4.30
C GLU A 302 11.35 11.96 -4.96
N HIS A 303 11.52 10.81 -4.30
CA HIS A 303 12.14 9.66 -4.94
C HIS A 303 11.31 9.22 -6.15
N ARG A 304 12.00 8.92 -7.26
CA ARG A 304 11.43 8.50 -8.55
C ARG A 304 12.15 7.22 -8.99
N LEU A 305 11.48 6.39 -9.78
CA LEU A 305 12.13 5.28 -10.49
C LEU A 305 12.59 5.70 -11.89
N GLU A 306 12.18 6.88 -12.34
CA GLU A 306 12.69 7.49 -13.56
C GLU A 306 14.22 7.63 -13.53
N GLY A 307 14.87 7.17 -14.61
CA GLY A 307 16.31 7.09 -14.75
C GLY A 307 16.94 5.77 -14.28
N ILE A 308 16.13 4.76 -13.93
CA ILE A 308 16.57 3.37 -13.72
C ILE A 308 17.29 2.85 -14.98
N SER A 309 18.36 2.06 -14.80
CA SER A 309 19.04 1.42 -15.92
C SER A 309 18.16 0.32 -16.53
N MET A 310 18.38 -0.02 -17.81
CA MET A 310 17.66 -1.12 -18.46
C MET A 310 17.83 -2.45 -17.69
N GLY A 311 19.05 -2.75 -17.21
CA GLY A 311 19.30 -3.97 -16.44
C GLY A 311 18.55 -4.01 -15.11
N ASP A 312 18.53 -2.92 -14.35
CA ASP A 312 17.78 -2.86 -13.08
C ASP A 312 16.26 -2.86 -13.33
N ARG A 313 15.79 -2.28 -14.44
CA ARG A 313 14.39 -2.29 -14.86
C ARG A 313 13.90 -3.71 -15.15
N GLU A 314 14.60 -4.43 -16.02
CA GLU A 314 14.25 -5.82 -16.36
C GLU A 314 14.33 -6.73 -15.15
N ARG A 315 15.31 -6.50 -14.26
CA ARG A 315 15.42 -7.24 -13.02
C ARG A 315 14.25 -6.97 -12.07
N LEU A 316 13.90 -5.71 -11.84
CA LEU A 316 12.77 -5.34 -10.98
C LEU A 316 11.45 -5.89 -11.50
N LYS A 317 11.22 -5.79 -12.81
CA LYS A 317 10.07 -6.42 -13.47
C LYS A 317 10.08 -7.94 -13.28
N GLY A 318 11.20 -8.60 -13.57
CA GLY A 318 11.33 -10.05 -13.39
C GLY A 318 11.11 -10.51 -11.95
N GLU A 319 11.55 -9.73 -10.95
CA GLU A 319 11.28 -10.02 -9.54
C GLU A 319 9.78 -9.91 -9.21
N MET A 320 9.08 -8.86 -9.69
CA MET A 320 7.62 -8.73 -9.56
C MET A 320 6.86 -9.90 -10.22
N GLU A 321 7.28 -10.33 -11.41
CA GLU A 321 6.65 -11.48 -12.07
C GLU A 321 6.96 -12.79 -11.33
N SER A 322 8.18 -12.93 -10.78
CA SER A 322 8.60 -14.15 -10.08
C SER A 322 7.84 -14.39 -8.76
N VAL A 323 7.50 -13.33 -8.00
CA VAL A 323 6.72 -13.48 -6.75
C VAL A 323 5.31 -13.99 -7.02
N LEU A 324 4.73 -13.68 -8.18
CA LEU A 324 3.39 -14.09 -8.58
C LEU A 324 3.33 -15.57 -9.00
N VAL A 325 4.37 -16.04 -9.71
CA VAL A 325 4.42 -17.42 -10.22
C VAL A 325 4.82 -18.43 -9.13
N ARG A 326 5.57 -18.00 -8.09
CA ARG A 326 6.07 -18.89 -7.03
C ARG A 326 4.98 -19.58 -6.19
N GLY A 327 3.71 -19.18 -6.33
CA GLY A 327 2.57 -20.03 -6.00
C GLY A 327 2.53 -20.56 -4.56
N ARG A 328 2.97 -19.78 -3.56
CA ARG A 328 2.60 -20.12 -2.19
C ARG A 328 1.13 -19.79 -1.99
N ALA A 329 0.35 -20.80 -1.61
CA ALA A 329 -1.01 -20.59 -1.16
C ALA A 329 -0.98 -19.58 0.00
N LEU A 330 -1.78 -18.52 -0.11
CA LEU A 330 -1.92 -17.41 0.83
C LEU A 330 -2.37 -17.83 2.24
N GLY A 331 -2.50 -19.14 2.51
CA GLY A 331 -2.78 -19.73 3.83
C GLY A 331 -1.58 -20.43 4.50
N GLY A 332 -0.36 -20.31 3.97
CA GLY A 332 0.83 -21.02 4.47
C GLY A 332 1.76 -20.20 5.40
N ALA A 333 1.51 -18.91 5.59
CA ALA A 333 2.33 -18.11 6.48
C ALA A 333 1.93 -18.36 7.95
N VAL A 334 2.77 -19.09 8.69
CA VAL A 334 2.61 -19.31 10.14
C VAL A 334 2.69 -17.98 10.92
N VAL A 335 3.26 -16.94 10.31
CA VAL A 335 3.48 -15.62 10.92
C VAL A 335 2.71 -14.57 10.14
N ASP A 336 1.82 -13.85 10.81
CA ASP A 336 1.18 -12.67 10.27
C ASP A 336 2.14 -11.47 10.33
N TRP A 337 2.90 -11.29 9.25
CA TRP A 337 3.89 -10.22 9.13
C TRP A 337 3.27 -8.83 9.26
N ARG A 338 2.00 -8.64 8.89
CA ARG A 338 1.31 -7.35 9.02
C ARG A 338 1.32 -6.89 10.48
N TRP A 339 0.97 -7.80 11.39
CA TRP A 339 1.00 -7.52 12.83
C TRP A 339 2.42 -7.41 13.37
N VAL A 340 3.37 -8.22 12.89
CA VAL A 340 4.79 -8.10 13.32
C VAL A 340 5.34 -6.71 13.01
N PHE A 341 5.10 -6.17 11.80
CA PHE A 341 5.52 -4.82 11.46
C PHE A 341 4.84 -3.76 12.33
N GLN A 342 3.54 -3.93 12.61
CA GLN A 342 2.79 -3.02 13.47
C GLN A 342 3.29 -3.05 14.92
N ASP A 343 3.52 -4.23 15.49
CA ASP A 343 4.08 -4.40 16.83
C ASP A 343 5.46 -3.75 16.96
N MET A 344 6.29 -3.81 15.91
CA MET A 344 7.56 -3.09 15.87
C MET A 344 7.32 -1.58 15.91
N VAL A 345 6.38 -1.04 15.12
CA VAL A 345 6.04 0.38 15.15
C VAL A 345 5.55 0.79 16.55
N ASP A 346 4.59 0.07 17.12
CA ASP A 346 4.00 0.38 18.44
C ASP A 346 5.02 0.28 19.57
N ARG A 347 5.95 -0.68 19.47
CA ARG A 347 7.02 -0.85 20.45
C ARG A 347 8.08 0.25 20.36
N TYR A 348 8.46 0.69 19.16
CA TYR A 348 9.65 1.54 19.01
C TYR A 348 9.36 3.01 18.69
N ALA A 349 8.30 3.33 17.94
CA ALA A 349 8.09 4.68 17.40
C ALA A 349 8.02 5.76 18.48
N GLY A 350 7.10 5.64 19.44
CA GLY A 350 6.96 6.62 20.53
C GLY A 350 8.21 6.71 21.42
N ARG A 351 8.95 5.61 21.60
CA ARG A 351 10.19 5.60 22.39
C ARG A 351 11.33 6.35 21.70
N LEU A 352 11.39 6.32 20.37
CA LEU A 352 12.35 7.10 19.60
C LEU A 352 12.02 8.60 19.64
N GLU A 353 10.74 8.97 19.58
CA GLU A 353 10.29 10.35 19.74
C GLU A 353 10.60 10.89 21.14
N ASP A 354 10.27 10.12 22.17
CA ASP A 354 10.64 10.39 23.56
C ASP A 354 12.15 10.58 23.76
N LEU A 355 12.95 9.70 23.15
CA LEU A 355 14.40 9.76 23.23
C LEU A 355 14.92 11.04 22.57
N ARG A 356 14.41 11.38 21.38
CA ARG A 356 14.75 12.63 20.69
C ARG A 356 14.37 13.85 21.52
N TYR A 357 13.17 13.85 22.10
CA TYR A 357 12.69 14.93 22.96
C TYR A 357 13.61 15.10 24.18
N LEU A 358 13.92 13.99 24.88
CA LEU A 358 14.81 13.97 26.04
C LEU A 358 16.21 14.51 25.71
N LEU A 359 16.78 14.10 24.58
CA LEU A 359 18.12 14.54 24.14
C LEU A 359 18.18 16.02 23.77
N GLY A 360 17.02 16.64 23.46
CA GLY A 360 16.91 18.06 23.15
C GLY A 360 16.59 18.96 24.36
N ARG A 361 16.46 18.39 25.56
CA ARG A 361 16.15 19.14 26.78
C ARG A 361 17.37 19.93 27.24
N SER A 362 17.21 21.23 27.46
CA SER A 362 18.25 22.13 27.97
C SER A 362 18.10 22.46 29.46
N ASP A 363 16.97 22.10 30.05
CA ASP A 363 16.60 22.37 31.44
C ASP A 363 17.04 21.25 32.41
N LEU A 364 17.49 20.10 31.89
CA LEU A 364 18.01 18.99 32.68
C LEU A 364 19.54 18.97 32.66
N GLY A 365 20.16 18.46 33.73
CA GLY A 365 21.60 18.23 33.76
C GLY A 365 22.04 17.16 32.74
N HIS A 366 23.22 17.34 32.13
CA HIS A 366 23.75 16.40 31.13
C HIS A 366 23.81 14.95 31.65
N GLU A 367 24.21 14.75 32.91
CA GLU A 367 24.27 13.41 33.52
C GLU A 367 22.89 12.75 33.62
N GLU A 368 21.87 13.54 33.94
CA GLU A 368 20.49 13.08 34.03
C GLU A 368 19.93 12.71 32.65
N ILE A 369 20.19 13.54 31.64
CA ILE A 369 19.82 13.25 30.24
C ILE A 369 20.44 11.93 29.80
N VAL A 370 21.73 11.74 30.05
CA VAL A 370 22.46 10.52 29.69
C VAL A 370 21.89 9.30 30.41
N ALA A 371 21.63 9.39 31.72
CA ALA A 371 21.07 8.29 32.49
C ALA A 371 19.67 7.87 31.99
N ARG A 372 18.78 8.85 31.78
CA ARG A 372 17.41 8.61 31.26
C ARG A 372 17.44 8.09 29.82
N ALA A 373 18.32 8.62 28.98
CA ALA A 373 18.46 8.19 27.58
C ALA A 373 18.95 6.74 27.52
N ARG A 374 19.96 6.38 28.33
CA ARG A 374 20.45 5.01 28.47
C ARG A 374 19.33 4.06 28.89
N GLN A 375 18.50 4.43 29.86
CA GLN A 375 17.36 3.61 30.27
C GLN A 375 16.37 3.38 29.13
N LYS A 376 16.00 4.43 28.38
CA LYS A 376 15.11 4.30 27.21
C LYS A 376 15.69 3.38 26.13
N VAL A 377 16.99 3.50 25.84
CA VAL A 377 17.67 2.61 24.89
C VAL A 377 17.67 1.16 25.39
N LEU A 378 17.97 0.91 26.66
CA LEU A 378 17.94 -0.43 27.23
C LEU A 378 16.56 -1.08 27.14
N VAL A 379 15.48 -0.32 27.41
CA VAL A 379 14.10 -0.82 27.27
C VAL A 379 13.81 -1.25 25.82
N MET A 380 14.28 -0.50 24.83
CA MET A 380 14.14 -0.86 23.42
C MET A 380 14.96 -2.12 23.07
N LEU A 381 16.17 -2.24 23.59
CA LEU A 381 17.06 -3.35 23.26
C LEU A 381 16.81 -4.63 24.07
N THR A 382 16.09 -4.56 25.19
CA THR A 382 15.88 -5.68 26.13
C THR A 382 15.48 -7.00 25.45
N PRO A 383 14.55 -7.05 24.47
CA PRO A 383 14.18 -8.30 23.79
C PRO A 383 15.34 -8.99 23.05
N PHE A 384 16.39 -8.24 22.72
CA PHE A 384 17.56 -8.72 21.99
C PHE A 384 18.78 -8.95 22.90
N MET A 385 18.66 -8.63 24.20
CA MET A 385 19.71 -8.82 25.20
C MET A 385 19.52 -10.16 25.91
N GLY A 386 19.67 -11.26 25.17
CA GLY A 386 19.64 -12.60 25.75
C GLY A 386 20.89 -12.88 26.57
N LEU A 387 20.74 -13.36 27.80
CA LEU A 387 21.87 -13.89 28.56
C LEU A 387 22.26 -15.26 27.98
N PRO A 388 23.55 -15.67 28.10
CA PRO A 388 23.93 -17.05 27.83
C PRO A 388 23.03 -17.99 28.64
N GLN A 389 22.45 -19.01 28.01
CA GLN A 389 21.61 -19.97 28.70
C GLN A 389 22.38 -20.54 29.90
N SER A 390 21.89 -20.30 31.12
CA SER A 390 22.24 -21.17 32.23
C SER A 390 21.74 -22.56 31.84
N LYS A 391 22.63 -23.56 31.77
CA LYS A 391 22.22 -24.95 31.57
C LYS A 391 21.10 -25.23 32.57
N PRO A 392 19.91 -25.73 32.16
CA PRO A 392 18.94 -26.19 33.12
C PRO A 392 19.64 -27.23 34.01
N PRO A 393 19.39 -27.24 35.34
CA PRO A 393 19.93 -28.28 36.19
C PRO A 393 19.51 -29.61 35.57
N ILE A 394 20.50 -30.47 35.29
CA ILE A 394 20.27 -31.82 34.81
C ILE A 394 19.31 -32.43 35.81
N ALA A 395 18.04 -32.61 35.42
CA ALA A 395 17.12 -33.40 36.19
C ALA A 395 17.76 -34.78 36.27
N ASN A 396 18.15 -35.17 37.48
CA ASN A 396 18.67 -36.50 37.75
C ASN A 396 17.49 -37.47 37.55
N THR A 397 17.25 -37.87 36.31
CA THR A 397 16.38 -39.00 35.99
C THR A 397 17.09 -40.26 36.46
N LYS A 398 17.02 -40.52 37.77
CA LYS A 398 16.93 -41.90 38.25
C LYS A 398 15.54 -42.38 37.86
N GLU A 399 15.39 -42.74 36.60
CA GLU A 399 14.26 -43.55 36.16
C GLU A 399 14.32 -44.87 36.93
N GLN A 400 13.20 -45.15 37.57
CA GLN A 400 12.92 -46.34 38.33
C GLN A 400 13.10 -47.55 37.44
N GLN A 401 13.90 -48.53 37.88
CA GLN A 401 13.87 -49.86 37.31
C GLN A 401 12.43 -50.41 37.43
N PRO A 402 11.86 -51.01 36.37
CA PRO A 402 10.61 -51.74 36.51
C PRO A 402 10.84 -52.94 37.42
N LEU A 403 9.96 -53.15 38.40
CA LEU A 403 9.93 -54.41 39.15
C LEU A 403 9.81 -55.58 38.16
N GLN A 404 10.82 -56.45 38.15
CA GLN A 404 10.68 -57.81 37.66
C GLN A 404 9.56 -58.48 38.47
N LYS A 405 8.51 -58.95 37.79
CA LYS A 405 7.65 -60.00 38.32
C LYS A 405 8.41 -61.30 38.17
N ASP A 406 8.70 -61.96 39.29
CA ASP A 406 9.06 -63.37 39.28
C ASP A 406 7.84 -64.20 38.82
N PRO A 407 8.04 -65.24 38.01
CA PRO A 407 7.02 -66.22 37.69
C PRO A 407 7.08 -67.33 38.74
N ASP A 408 6.17 -67.30 39.70
CA ASP A 408 5.59 -68.43 40.42
C ASP A 408 4.96 -67.91 41.73
N ASP A 409 3.64 -67.74 41.71
CA ASP A 409 2.74 -68.05 42.84
C ASP A 409 1.28 -67.90 42.35
N ASP A 410 0.69 -69.07 42.10
CA ASP A 410 -0.72 -69.47 41.91
C ASP A 410 -1.62 -68.79 40.84
#